data_AF-A0A1E2S1F2-F1
#
_entry.id   AF-A0A1E2S1F2-F1
#
_cell.length_a   1.000
_cell.length_b   1.000
_cell.length_c   1.000
_cell.angle_alpha   90.00
_cell.angle_beta   90.00
_cell.angle_gamma   90.00
#
_symmetry.space_group_name_H-M   'P 1'
#
loop_
_entity.id
_entity.type
_entity.pdbx_description
1 polymer ?
#
loop_
_entity_poly.entity_id
_entity_poly.type
_entity_poly.pdbx_seq_one_letter_code
_entity_poly.pdbx_strand_id
1 'polypeptide(L)'
;MAARIFFVSFVFGALTVVIASAAPDPARAQDDGYSFEDFMAEVEEGKKDQALCRDDEGGTSPQVRIDACTRLIEDAPYENDLVGTYYVNRAMAGGDPDQNCADVRKGIQVIEDSKSTIYGEDYLSAAGRLEESICD
;
A
#
# COMPACT_ATOMS: atom_id res chain seq x y z
N MET A 1 -54.07 9.07 1.92
CA MET A 1 -54.80 10.16 2.62
C MET A 1 -54.95 9.70 4.07
N ALA A 2 -54.49 10.36 5.13
CA ALA A 2 -54.02 11.72 5.31
C ALA A 2 -52.97 11.72 6.44
N ALA A 3 -51.90 12.49 6.22
CA ALA A 3 -50.98 12.91 7.27
C ALA A 3 -51.69 13.87 8.23
N ARG A 4 -51.39 13.79 9.52
CA ARG A 4 -51.71 14.85 10.48
C ARG A 4 -50.42 15.25 11.19
N ILE A 5 -50.10 16.54 11.00
CA ILE A 5 -48.93 17.23 11.51
C ILE A 5 -49.35 18.06 12.73
N PHE A 6 -48.37 18.29 13.60
CA PHE A 6 -48.22 19.33 14.62
C PHE A 6 -48.85 19.02 15.99
N PHE A 7 -47.98 18.89 17.01
CA PHE A 7 -47.82 19.98 17.97
C PHE A 7 -46.40 19.99 18.54
N VAL A 8 -45.79 21.17 18.46
CA VAL A 8 -44.47 21.54 18.97
C VAL A 8 -44.56 21.73 20.48
N SER A 9 -43.59 21.19 21.22
CA SER A 9 -43.25 21.68 22.56
C SER A 9 -41.76 21.45 22.81
N PHE A 10 -40.97 22.42 22.35
CA PHE A 10 -39.62 22.69 22.79
C PHE A 10 -39.70 23.29 24.20
N VAL A 11 -39.37 22.50 25.22
CA VAL A 11 -39.12 23.03 26.56
C VAL A 11 -37.62 23.33 26.65
N PHE A 12 -37.29 24.63 26.56
CA PHE A 12 -35.98 25.19 26.84
C PHE A 12 -35.61 24.89 28.31
N GLY A 13 -34.83 23.84 28.53
CA GLY A 13 -34.25 23.48 29.82
C GLY A 13 -32.77 23.88 29.88
N ALA A 14 -32.50 24.96 30.61
CA ALA A 14 -31.22 25.31 31.25
C ALA A 14 -29.92 24.94 30.50
N LEU A 15 -29.55 25.82 29.57
CA LEU A 15 -28.17 25.97 29.10
C LEU A 15 -27.28 26.42 30.28
N THR A 16 -26.64 25.46 30.95
CA THR A 16 -25.52 25.75 31.86
C THR A 16 -24.27 25.22 31.16
N VAL A 17 -23.65 26.08 30.34
CA VAL A 17 -22.33 25.81 29.77
C VAL A 17 -21.32 25.95 30.91
N VAL A 18 -20.94 24.83 31.51
CA VAL A 18 -19.76 24.76 32.37
C VAL A 18 -18.56 24.70 31.44
N ILE A 19 -17.94 25.86 31.18
CA ILE A 19 -16.62 25.94 30.57
C ILE A 19 -15.63 25.46 31.63
N ALA A 20 -15.44 24.15 31.74
CA ALA A 20 -14.27 23.61 32.40
C ALA A 20 -13.08 23.87 31.46
N SER A 21 -12.36 24.96 31.70
CA SER A 21 -11.02 25.17 31.17
C SER A 21 -10.07 24.16 31.84
N ALA A 22 -10.15 22.90 31.43
CA ALA A 22 -9.04 21.99 31.56
C ALA A 22 -8.12 22.30 30.39
N ALA A 23 -6.99 22.92 30.70
CA ALA A 23 -5.90 23.14 29.77
C ALA A 23 -5.60 21.86 28.97
N PRO A 24 -5.14 21.97 27.71
CA PRO A 24 -4.60 20.81 27.03
C PRO A 24 -3.45 20.29 27.88
N ASP A 25 -3.60 19.09 28.45
CA ASP A 25 -2.47 18.33 28.98
C ASP A 25 -1.51 18.09 27.80
N PRO A 26 -0.31 18.71 27.76
CA PRO A 26 0.68 18.42 26.76
C PRO A 26 1.46 17.18 27.24
N ALA A 27 0.75 16.08 27.46
CA ALA A 27 1.37 14.82 27.88
C ALA A 27 1.51 13.92 26.66
N ARG A 28 2.70 14.04 26.04
CA ARG A 28 3.26 13.24 24.94
C ARG A 28 2.73 13.53 23.53
N ALA A 29 3.14 14.69 22.99
CA ALA A 29 3.82 14.60 21.71
C ALA A 29 5.01 13.65 21.93
N GLN A 30 4.96 12.45 21.36
CA GLN A 30 6.19 11.69 21.16
C GLN A 30 7.01 12.54 20.21
N ASP A 31 8.08 13.14 20.71
CA ASP A 31 9.24 13.50 19.92
C ASP A 31 9.89 12.15 19.58
N ASP A 32 9.27 11.39 18.69
CA ASP A 32 9.91 10.28 18.02
C ASP A 32 11.06 10.93 17.26
N GLY A 33 12.31 10.67 17.66
CA GLY A 33 13.49 11.31 17.08
C GLY A 33 13.74 10.99 15.60
N TYR A 34 12.69 10.72 14.83
CA TYR A 34 12.61 10.60 13.40
C TYR A 34 12.87 11.96 12.76
N SER A 35 14.12 12.15 12.40
CA SER A 35 14.58 13.36 11.74
C SER A 35 14.22 13.33 10.25
N PHE A 36 14.31 14.49 9.60
CA PHE A 36 14.27 14.55 8.13
C PHE A 36 15.40 13.72 7.49
N GLU A 37 16.54 13.57 8.17
CA GLU A 37 17.66 12.77 7.69
C GLU A 37 17.30 11.28 7.69
N ASP A 38 16.60 10.80 8.72
CA ASP A 38 16.10 9.42 8.79
C ASP A 38 15.06 9.15 7.70
N PHE A 39 14.13 10.09 7.49
CA PHE A 39 13.16 10.01 6.38
C PHE A 39 13.85 9.92 5.02
N MET A 40 14.86 10.76 4.78
CA MET A 40 15.58 10.76 3.50
C MET A 40 16.39 9.48 3.30
N ALA A 41 16.97 8.92 4.36
CA ALA A 41 17.65 7.63 4.32
C ALA A 41 16.68 6.50 3.93
N GLU A 42 15.50 6.45 4.54
CA GLU A 42 14.46 5.47 4.22
C GLU A 42 13.98 5.59 2.76
N VAL A 43 13.78 6.81 2.26
CA VAL A 43 13.45 7.07 0.86
C VAL A 43 14.56 6.58 -0.08
N GLU A 44 15.82 6.75 0.29
CA GLU A 44 16.97 6.32 -0.52
C GLU A 44 17.11 4.79 -0.53
N GLU A 45 16.89 4.13 0.60
CA GLU A 45 16.82 2.68 0.71
C GLU A 45 15.66 2.11 -0.14
N GLY A 46 14.46 2.70 -0.04
CA GLY A 46 13.31 2.30 -0.85
C GLY A 46 13.57 2.42 -2.35
N LYS A 47 14.29 3.47 -2.80
CA LYS A 47 14.69 3.62 -4.21
C LYS A 47 15.70 2.56 -4.65
N LYS A 48 16.66 2.23 -3.79
CA LYS A 48 17.64 1.18 -4.05
C LYS A 48 16.95 -0.17 -4.21
N ASP A 49 16.03 -0.48 -3.30
CA ASP A 49 15.27 -1.72 -3.38
C ASP A 49 14.38 -1.77 -4.62
N GLN A 50 13.81 -0.65 -5.06
CA GLN A 50 13.07 -0.58 -6.33
C GLN A 50 13.95 -0.93 -7.53
N ALA A 51 15.17 -0.38 -7.59
CA ALA A 51 16.12 -0.67 -8.66
C ALA A 51 16.55 -2.15 -8.65
N LEU A 52 16.83 -2.70 -7.47
CA LEU A 52 17.19 -4.12 -7.30
C LEU A 52 16.03 -5.05 -7.68
N CYS A 53 14.81 -4.75 -7.22
CA CYS A 53 13.62 -5.54 -7.52
C CYS A 53 13.33 -5.59 -9.04
N ARG A 54 13.46 -4.44 -9.72
CA ARG A 54 13.25 -4.31 -11.18
C ARG A 54 14.42 -4.82 -12.02
N ASP A 55 15.58 -5.08 -11.40
CA ASP A 55 16.83 -5.41 -12.07
C ASP A 55 17.23 -4.36 -13.12
N ASP A 56 17.11 -3.08 -12.77
CA ASP A 56 17.31 -1.95 -13.71
C ASP A 56 18.73 -1.94 -14.33
N GLU A 57 19.74 -2.43 -13.61
CA GLU A 57 21.13 -2.50 -14.09
C GLU A 57 21.46 -3.81 -14.83
N GLY A 58 20.60 -4.83 -14.71
CA GLY A 58 20.82 -6.16 -15.26
C GLY A 58 21.91 -6.95 -14.52
N GLY A 59 21.58 -8.14 -14.04
CA GLY A 59 22.55 -9.04 -13.38
C GLY A 59 22.48 -9.02 -11.86
N THR A 60 21.43 -8.43 -11.29
CA THR A 60 21.09 -8.63 -9.88
C THR A 60 20.78 -10.11 -9.67
N SER A 61 21.44 -10.75 -8.70
CA SER A 61 21.20 -12.16 -8.44
C SER A 61 19.73 -12.41 -8.06
N PRO A 62 19.13 -13.55 -8.45
CA PRO A 62 17.77 -13.93 -8.09
C PRO A 62 17.39 -13.63 -6.63
N GLN A 63 18.20 -14.07 -5.68
CA GLN A 63 17.90 -13.91 -4.25
C GLN A 63 17.84 -12.43 -3.83
N VAL A 64 18.79 -11.61 -4.29
CA VAL A 64 18.80 -10.17 -3.99
C VAL A 64 17.55 -9.47 -4.54
N ARG A 65 17.08 -9.88 -5.74
CA ARG A 65 15.84 -9.36 -6.30
C ARG A 65 14.63 -9.76 -5.47
N ILE A 66 14.55 -11.03 -5.07
CA ILE A 66 13.46 -11.55 -4.23
C ILE A 66 13.39 -10.80 -2.90
N ASP A 67 14.54 -10.62 -2.24
CA ASP A 67 14.61 -9.94 -0.94
C ASP A 67 14.21 -8.46 -1.07
N ALA A 68 14.67 -7.78 -2.12
CA ALA A 68 14.33 -6.38 -2.36
C ALA A 68 12.84 -6.19 -2.67
N CYS A 69 12.26 -7.01 -3.55
CA CYS A 69 10.81 -6.96 -3.80
C CYS A 69 10.00 -7.28 -2.53
N THR A 70 10.48 -8.21 -1.70
CA THR A 70 9.81 -8.59 -0.45
C THR A 70 9.74 -7.42 0.52
N ARG A 71 10.86 -6.73 0.77
CA ARG A 71 10.86 -5.52 1.62
C ARG A 71 9.87 -4.48 1.12
N LEU A 72 9.88 -4.17 -0.17
CA LEU A 72 8.95 -3.20 -0.76
C LEU A 72 7.47 -3.60 -0.62
N ILE A 73 7.17 -4.90 -0.65
CA ILE A 73 5.81 -5.41 -0.45
C ILE A 73 5.41 -5.31 1.04
N GLU A 74 6.31 -5.68 1.95
CA GLU A 74 6.06 -5.71 3.40
C GLU A 74 5.99 -4.31 4.02
N ASP A 75 6.82 -3.38 3.54
CA ASP A 75 6.88 -2.00 4.01
C ASP A 75 5.76 -1.13 3.41
N ALA A 76 5.04 -1.62 2.39
CA ALA A 76 3.95 -0.88 1.78
C ALA A 76 2.74 -0.76 2.72
N PRO A 77 2.30 0.46 3.07
CA PRO A 77 1.16 0.65 3.98
C PRO A 77 -0.19 0.25 3.36
N TYR A 78 -0.25 0.14 2.04
CA TYR A 78 -1.43 -0.26 1.29
C TYR A 78 -1.03 -0.90 -0.05
N GLU A 79 -1.82 -1.87 -0.50
CA GLU A 79 -1.68 -2.44 -1.84
C GLU A 79 -2.16 -1.42 -2.87
N ASN A 80 -1.26 -1.04 -3.76
CA ASN A 80 -1.50 -0.17 -4.91
C ASN A 80 -0.86 -0.80 -6.15
N ASP A 81 -1.05 -0.19 -7.31
CA ASP A 81 -0.55 -0.71 -8.58
C ASP A 81 0.97 -0.94 -8.58
N LEU A 82 1.74 -0.06 -7.95
CA LEU A 82 3.17 -0.21 -7.78
C LEU A 82 3.52 -1.45 -6.93
N VAL A 83 2.82 -1.68 -5.82
CA VAL A 83 2.97 -2.91 -5.00
C VAL A 83 2.63 -4.15 -5.82
N GLY A 84 1.58 -4.09 -6.63
CA GLY A 84 1.23 -5.15 -7.56
C GLY A 84 2.38 -5.51 -8.52
N THR A 85 3.13 -4.51 -9.01
CA THR A 85 4.31 -4.79 -9.85
C THR A 85 5.46 -5.44 -9.09
N TYR A 86 5.63 -5.15 -7.80
CA TYR A 86 6.68 -5.79 -7.00
C TYR A 86 6.43 -7.29 -6.82
N TYR A 87 5.16 -7.71 -6.70
CA TYR A 87 4.82 -9.13 -6.71
C TYR A 87 5.22 -9.79 -8.04
N VAL A 88 4.84 -9.20 -9.19
CA VAL A 88 5.21 -9.75 -10.51
C VAL A 88 6.73 -9.80 -10.69
N ASN A 89 7.45 -8.75 -10.28
CA ASN A 89 8.91 -8.72 -10.36
C ASN A 89 9.58 -9.77 -9.47
N ARG A 90 9.01 -10.04 -8.28
CA ARG A 90 9.47 -11.11 -7.38
C ARG A 90 9.34 -12.48 -8.03
N ALA A 91 8.20 -12.76 -8.66
CA ALA A 91 8.00 -14.01 -9.39
C ALA A 91 9.01 -14.20 -10.53
N MET A 92 9.34 -13.14 -11.26
CA MET A 92 10.30 -13.17 -12.36
C MET A 92 11.74 -13.45 -11.91
N ALA A 93 12.06 -13.25 -10.63
CA ALA A 93 13.40 -13.52 -10.12
C ALA A 93 13.74 -15.02 -10.07
N GLY A 94 12.74 -15.92 -10.20
CA GLY A 94 12.96 -17.36 -10.35
C GLY A 94 13.16 -18.10 -9.01
N GLY A 95 12.33 -17.78 -8.02
CA GLY A 95 12.28 -18.47 -6.73
C GLY A 95 11.49 -19.79 -6.79
N ASP A 96 10.85 -20.14 -5.69
CA ASP A 96 9.94 -21.29 -5.61
C ASP A 96 8.77 -21.16 -6.61
N PRO A 97 8.48 -22.18 -7.44
CA PRO A 97 7.44 -22.09 -8.48
C PRO A 97 6.03 -21.80 -7.94
N ASP A 98 5.65 -22.39 -6.81
CA ASP A 98 4.33 -22.17 -6.21
C ASP A 98 4.21 -20.73 -5.71
N GLN A 99 5.26 -20.23 -5.06
CA GLN A 99 5.34 -18.83 -4.65
C GLN A 99 5.33 -17.88 -5.86
N ASN A 100 6.06 -18.18 -6.93
CA ASN A 100 6.09 -17.36 -8.14
C ASN A 100 4.69 -17.28 -8.77
N CYS A 101 3.97 -18.41 -8.84
CA CYS A 101 2.61 -18.45 -9.33
C CYS A 101 1.66 -17.59 -8.47
N ALA A 102 1.74 -17.73 -7.14
CA ALA A 102 0.96 -16.93 -6.20
C ALA A 102 1.25 -15.43 -6.34
N ASP A 103 2.52 -15.06 -6.51
CA ASP A 103 2.97 -13.68 -6.68
C ASP A 103 2.45 -13.08 -7.99
N VAL A 104 2.55 -13.78 -9.14
CA VAL A 104 2.01 -13.26 -10.41
C VAL A 104 0.50 -13.01 -10.30
N ARG A 105 -0.26 -13.97 -9.78
CA ARG A 105 -1.72 -13.84 -9.60
C ARG A 105 -2.07 -12.66 -8.71
N LYS A 106 -1.38 -12.55 -7.56
CA LYS A 106 -1.61 -11.45 -6.62
C LYS A 106 -1.25 -10.10 -7.23
N GLY A 107 -0.15 -10.02 -7.98
CA GLY A 107 0.27 -8.82 -8.67
C GLY A 107 -0.75 -8.32 -9.70
N ILE A 108 -1.24 -9.23 -10.56
CA ILE A 108 -2.31 -8.94 -11.53
C ILE A 108 -3.55 -8.40 -10.81
N GLN A 109 -4.01 -9.12 -9.78
CA GLN A 109 -5.19 -8.73 -9.01
C GLN A 109 -5.05 -7.31 -8.43
N VAL A 110 -3.92 -7.01 -7.78
CA VAL A 110 -3.68 -5.70 -7.15
C VAL A 110 -3.67 -4.58 -8.20
N ILE A 111 -3.08 -4.81 -9.37
CA ILE A 111 -3.04 -3.82 -10.47
C ILE A 111 -4.44 -3.58 -11.05
N GLU A 112 -5.25 -4.64 -11.21
CA GLU A 112 -6.63 -4.52 -11.68
C GLU A 112 -7.52 -3.79 -10.65
N ASP A 113 -7.44 -4.17 -9.37
CA ASP A 113 -8.25 -3.60 -8.29
C ASP A 113 -7.93 -2.11 -8.04
N SER A 114 -6.65 -1.73 -8.18
CA SER A 114 -6.22 -0.34 -8.13
C SER A 114 -6.62 0.48 -9.35
N LYS A 115 -7.13 -0.17 -10.41
CA LYS A 115 -7.53 0.44 -11.69
C LYS A 115 -6.39 1.29 -12.27
N SER A 116 -5.18 0.72 -12.28
CA SER A 116 -3.99 1.46 -12.69
C SER A 116 -4.16 2.05 -14.09
N THR A 117 -3.85 3.34 -14.22
CA THR A 117 -3.73 4.00 -15.53
C THR A 117 -2.29 3.99 -16.05
N ILE A 118 -1.34 3.49 -15.23
CA ILE A 118 0.09 3.46 -15.54
C ILE A 118 0.45 2.08 -16.10
N TYR A 119 -0.01 1.02 -15.44
CA TYR A 119 0.19 -0.36 -15.85
C TYR A 119 -1.04 -0.84 -16.63
N GLY A 120 -1.05 -0.50 -17.92
CA GLY A 120 -2.16 -0.77 -18.83
C GLY A 120 -2.23 -2.21 -19.33
N GLU A 121 -3.11 -2.43 -20.32
CA GLU A 121 -3.42 -3.75 -20.90
C GLU A 121 -2.18 -4.54 -21.34
N ASP A 122 -1.16 -3.88 -21.89
CA ASP A 122 0.07 -4.54 -22.33
C ASP A 122 0.82 -5.21 -21.18
N TYR A 123 0.90 -4.55 -20.02
CA TYR A 123 1.54 -5.08 -18.82
C TYR A 123 0.75 -6.27 -18.27
N LEU A 124 -0.56 -6.11 -18.11
CA LEU A 124 -1.44 -7.18 -17.61
C LEU A 124 -1.46 -8.38 -18.55
N SER A 125 -1.42 -8.16 -19.87
CA SER A 125 -1.30 -9.22 -20.86
C SER A 125 0.05 -9.96 -20.76
N ALA A 126 1.15 -9.25 -20.52
CA ALA A 126 2.45 -9.87 -20.29
C ALA A 126 2.48 -10.66 -18.97
N ALA A 127 1.92 -10.11 -17.91
CA ALA A 127 1.78 -10.80 -16.62
C ALA A 127 0.89 -12.05 -16.74
N GLY A 128 -0.20 -11.99 -17.51
CA GLY A 128 -1.06 -13.17 -17.77
C GLY A 128 -0.32 -14.28 -18.51
N ARG A 129 0.51 -13.96 -19.52
CA ARG A 129 1.37 -14.96 -20.16
C ARG A 129 2.43 -15.54 -19.21
N LEU A 130 2.94 -14.71 -18.31
CA LEU A 130 3.85 -15.16 -17.26
C LEU A 130 3.14 -16.11 -16.29
N GLU A 131 1.90 -15.83 -15.93
CA GLU A 131 1.06 -16.70 -15.11
C GLU A 131 0.89 -18.07 -15.78
N GLU A 132 0.42 -18.10 -17.03
CA GLU A 132 0.27 -19.33 -17.81
C GLU A 132 1.59 -20.13 -17.91
N SER A 133 2.72 -19.44 -18.01
CA SER A 133 4.03 -20.09 -18.10
C SER A 133 4.55 -20.68 -16.78
N ILE A 134 4.15 -20.13 -15.63
CA ILE A 134 4.68 -20.51 -14.31
C ILE A 134 3.71 -21.43 -13.55
N CYS A 135 2.41 -21.26 -13.77
CA CYS A 135 1.35 -21.91 -13.01
C CYS A 135 0.81 -23.21 -13.61
N ASP A 136 1.16 -23.53 -14.86
CA ASP A 136 0.74 -24.75 -15.59
C ASP A 136 1.86 -25.81 -15.66
#